data_AF-A0A939F7Z0-F1
#
_entry.id   AF-A0A939F7Z0-F1
#
_cell.length_a   1.000
_cell.length_b   1.000
_cell.length_c   1.000
_cell.angle_alpha   90.00
_cell.angle_beta   90.00
_cell.angle_gamma   90.00
#
_symmetry.space_group_name_H-M   'P 1'
#
loop_
_entity.id
_entity.type
_entity.pdbx_description
1 polymer ?
#
loop_
_entity_poly.entity_id
_entity_poly.type
_entity_poly.pdbx_seq_one_letter_code
_entity_poly.pdbx_strand_id
1 'polypeptide(L)'
;MRRTAPPRARQALGRAAALTTAVCLTAALGAGCSSRPSAGKSSTPTPTPAESSSVTACTKLISYWAKETLTGGKWAGLDWEQKGLSNQQYELMDTIIQNARTERKLHGLPAAKTLIDRQSKDRCTATNGATWSSENWRPPK
;
A
#
# COMPACT_ATOMS: atom_id res chain seq x y z
N MET A 1 -9.74 38.57 -38.63
CA MET A 1 -8.50 38.72 -37.82
C MET A 1 -7.76 37.39 -37.86
N ARG A 2 -6.63 37.31 -38.59
CA ARG A 2 -5.78 36.11 -38.66
C ARG A 2 -4.68 36.25 -37.61
N ARG A 3 -4.50 35.26 -36.73
CA ARG A 3 -3.31 35.13 -35.87
C ARG A 3 -2.63 33.80 -36.19
N THR A 4 -1.40 33.95 -36.68
CA THR A 4 -0.42 32.92 -37.04
C THR A 4 0.16 32.23 -35.81
N ALA A 5 0.32 30.91 -35.86
CA ALA A 5 1.06 30.11 -34.89
C ALA A 5 2.54 29.96 -35.32
N PRO A 6 3.52 30.00 -34.39
CA PRO A 6 4.91 29.62 -34.68
C PRO A 6 5.24 28.15 -34.29
N PRO A 7 6.34 27.59 -34.84
CA PRO A 7 6.52 26.15 -35.06
C PRO A 7 7.08 25.36 -33.87
N ARG A 8 6.79 24.04 -33.88
CA ARG A 8 7.42 23.01 -33.05
C ARG A 8 8.92 22.91 -33.36
N ALA A 9 9.77 23.17 -32.37
CA ALA A 9 11.18 22.77 -32.41
C ALA A 9 11.34 21.40 -31.76
N ARG A 10 11.66 20.40 -32.60
CA ARG A 10 12.25 19.13 -32.18
C ARG A 10 13.73 19.38 -31.87
N GLN A 11 14.19 19.01 -30.68
CA GLN A 11 15.60 18.66 -30.49
C GLN A 11 15.68 17.34 -29.74
N ALA A 12 16.53 16.48 -30.29
CA ALA A 12 16.68 15.07 -29.98
C ALA A 12 18.12 14.81 -29.51
N LEU A 13 18.32 13.64 -28.91
CA LEU A 13 19.58 13.03 -28.48
C LEU A 13 20.29 13.77 -27.33
N GLY A 14 20.70 13.15 -26.25
CA GLY A 14 20.90 11.73 -25.94
C GLY A 14 22.07 11.67 -24.97
N ARG A 15 22.06 10.71 -24.04
CA ARG A 15 23.28 10.10 -23.48
C ARG A 15 22.91 8.87 -22.66
N ALA A 16 23.43 7.75 -23.15
CA ALA A 16 23.40 6.43 -22.54
C ALA A 16 24.49 6.29 -21.46
N ALA A 17 24.40 5.16 -20.75
CA ALA A 17 25.38 4.56 -19.82
C ALA A 17 25.35 5.12 -18.38
N ALA A 18 25.44 4.32 -17.32
CA ALA A 18 25.95 2.96 -17.23
C ALA A 18 25.19 2.17 -16.14
N LEU A 19 24.92 0.90 -16.41
CA LEU A 19 24.55 -0.09 -15.41
C LEU A 19 25.73 -0.33 -14.48
N THR A 20 25.57 -0.11 -13.19
CA THR A 20 26.47 -0.64 -12.16
C THR A 20 25.87 -1.90 -11.55
N THR A 21 26.52 -3.02 -11.88
CA THR A 21 26.35 -4.36 -11.32
C THR A 21 26.51 -4.38 -9.81
N ALA A 22 25.48 -4.81 -9.08
CA ALA A 22 25.55 -5.17 -7.67
C ALA A 22 25.72 -6.68 -7.52
N VAL A 23 26.86 -7.10 -6.94
CA VAL A 23 27.10 -8.48 -6.51
C VAL A 23 27.72 -8.41 -5.12
N CYS A 24 27.07 -9.05 -4.13
CA CYS A 24 27.70 -10.07 -3.29
C CYS A 24 26.64 -10.73 -2.38
N LEU A 25 26.61 -12.06 -2.49
CA LEU A 25 25.74 -12.99 -1.79
C LEU A 25 26.02 -13.00 -0.28
N THR A 26 24.97 -13.02 0.53
CA THR A 26 25.04 -13.47 1.93
C THR A 26 24.38 -14.84 2.06
N ALA A 27 25.23 -15.86 2.25
CA ALA A 27 24.83 -17.20 2.61
C ALA A 27 24.56 -17.27 4.13
N ALA A 28 23.35 -17.70 4.53
CA ALA A 28 23.05 -18.08 5.90
C ALA A 28 22.70 -19.57 5.93
N LEU A 29 23.67 -20.37 6.38
CA LEU A 29 23.50 -21.80 6.68
C LEU A 29 22.61 -21.97 7.91
N GLY A 30 21.65 -22.87 7.82
CA GLY A 30 20.79 -23.27 8.93
C GLY A 30 21.48 -24.19 9.92
N ALA A 31 20.97 -24.20 11.15
CA ALA A 31 20.98 -25.35 12.07
C ALA A 31 20.13 -24.99 13.30
N GLY A 32 19.17 -25.85 13.66
CA GLY A 32 18.47 -25.74 14.95
C GLY A 32 17.06 -26.31 15.01
N CYS A 33 16.87 -27.59 14.68
CA CYS A 33 15.72 -28.36 15.19
C CYS A 33 16.10 -28.96 16.55
N SER A 34 15.33 -28.65 17.60
CA SER A 34 15.21 -29.36 18.90
C SER A 34 14.42 -28.44 19.85
N SER A 35 13.39 -28.81 20.63
CA SER A 35 12.76 -30.08 20.98
C SER A 35 11.35 -29.77 21.51
N ARG A 36 10.38 -30.68 21.33
CA ARG A 36 9.03 -30.59 21.91
C ARG A 36 9.04 -31.04 23.38
N PRO A 37 8.41 -30.29 24.30
CA PRO A 37 7.89 -30.86 25.54
C PRO A 37 6.47 -31.40 25.33
N SER A 38 6.21 -32.55 25.96
CA SER A 38 4.96 -33.29 25.91
C SER A 38 3.89 -32.69 26.84
N ALA A 39 2.67 -32.62 26.32
CA ALA A 39 1.35 -32.65 26.96
C ALA A 39 1.20 -32.17 28.42
N GLY A 40 0.87 -30.89 28.57
CA GLY A 40 -0.07 -30.43 29.60
C GLY A 40 -1.40 -30.08 28.93
N LYS A 41 -2.50 -30.77 29.27
CA LYS A 41 -3.85 -30.40 28.82
C LYS A 41 -4.29 -29.13 29.58
N SER A 42 -3.76 -27.99 29.15
CA SER A 42 -4.32 -26.68 29.49
C SER A 42 -5.44 -26.39 28.51
N SER A 43 -6.65 -26.15 29.02
CA SER A 43 -7.78 -25.62 28.28
C SER A 43 -7.32 -24.42 27.46
N THR A 44 -7.17 -24.61 26.16
CA THR A 44 -6.64 -23.57 25.27
C THR A 44 -7.74 -22.52 25.13
N PRO A 45 -7.51 -21.25 25.52
CA PRO A 45 -8.44 -20.20 25.17
C PRO A 45 -8.56 -20.20 23.64
N THR A 46 -9.78 -20.28 23.12
CA THR A 46 -10.03 -20.20 21.68
C THR A 46 -9.33 -18.95 21.16
N PRO A 47 -8.35 -19.07 20.24
CA PRO A 47 -7.68 -17.90 19.70
C PRO A 47 -8.73 -17.05 19.00
N THR A 48 -8.88 -15.80 19.43
CA THR A 48 -9.60 -14.80 18.65
C THR A 48 -9.01 -14.83 17.23
N PRO A 49 -9.83 -14.85 16.16
CA PRO A 49 -9.31 -14.83 14.81
C PRO A 49 -8.35 -13.65 14.66
N ALA A 50 -7.06 -13.95 14.47
CA ALA A 50 -6.08 -12.93 14.18
C ALA A 50 -6.41 -12.37 12.79
N GLU A 51 -6.39 -11.05 12.66
CA GLU A 51 -6.54 -10.37 11.37
C GLU A 51 -5.46 -10.92 10.43
N SER A 52 -5.86 -11.38 9.23
CA SER A 52 -4.90 -12.00 8.32
C SER A 52 -3.78 -11.02 7.96
N SER A 53 -2.62 -11.55 7.58
CA SER A 53 -1.48 -10.73 7.16
C SER A 53 -1.83 -9.80 5.98
N SER A 54 -2.71 -10.25 5.07
CA SER A 54 -3.20 -9.45 3.95
C SER A 54 -4.04 -8.26 4.39
N VAL A 55 -4.97 -8.46 5.34
CA VAL A 55 -5.82 -7.38 5.85
C VAL A 55 -4.96 -6.36 6.60
N THR A 56 -4.00 -6.82 7.43
CA THR A 56 -3.09 -5.93 8.14
C THR A 56 -2.23 -5.09 7.19
N ALA A 57 -1.70 -5.71 6.12
CA ALA A 57 -0.92 -5.00 5.11
C ALA A 57 -1.76 -3.95 4.36
N CYS A 58 -2.96 -4.33 3.91
CA CYS A 58 -3.92 -3.44 3.26
C CYS A 58 -4.24 -2.22 4.15
N THR A 59 -4.61 -2.45 5.42
CA THR A 59 -5.01 -1.38 6.35
C THR A 59 -3.88 -0.37 6.54
N LYS A 60 -2.63 -0.84 6.70
CA LYS A 60 -1.46 0.02 6.87
C LYS A 60 -1.15 0.84 5.62
N LEU A 61 -1.13 0.21 4.44
CA LEU A 61 -0.86 0.89 3.17
C LEU A 61 -1.91 1.97 2.89
N ILE A 62 -3.19 1.60 2.93
CA ILE A 62 -4.28 2.53 2.64
C ILE A 62 -4.32 3.68 3.65
N SER A 63 -4.23 3.40 4.97
CA SER A 63 -4.27 4.46 5.99
C SER A 63 -3.11 5.45 5.81
N TYR A 64 -1.90 4.95 5.60
CA TYR A 64 -0.73 5.80 5.41
C TYR A 64 -0.87 6.70 4.17
N TRP A 65 -1.15 6.10 3.00
CA TRP A 65 -1.21 6.85 1.75
C TRP A 65 -2.41 7.78 1.66
N ALA A 66 -3.57 7.41 2.24
CA ALA A 66 -4.71 8.30 2.34
C ALA A 66 -4.42 9.53 3.21
N LYS A 67 -3.73 9.35 4.35
CA LYS A 67 -3.32 10.47 5.21
C LYS A 67 -2.32 11.38 4.50
N GLU A 68 -1.29 10.81 3.88
CA GLU A 68 -0.28 11.55 3.13
C GLU A 68 -0.93 12.37 2.00
N THR A 69 -1.88 11.77 1.29
CA THR A 69 -2.65 12.44 0.23
C THR A 69 -3.55 13.54 0.79
N LEU A 70 -4.22 13.30 1.92
CA LEU A 70 -5.09 14.29 2.56
C LEU A 70 -4.32 15.51 3.06
N THR A 71 -3.09 15.33 3.53
CA THR A 71 -2.23 16.42 4.04
C THR A 71 -1.38 17.09 2.97
N GLY A 72 -1.34 16.55 1.74
CA GLY A 72 -0.44 17.04 0.70
C GLY A 72 1.03 16.80 1.07
N GLY A 73 1.33 15.66 1.68
CA GLY A 73 2.69 15.30 2.08
C GLY A 73 3.64 15.17 0.89
N LYS A 74 4.94 15.07 1.16
CA LYS A 74 6.01 15.10 0.14
C LYS A 74 5.78 14.09 -0.98
N TRP A 75 5.19 12.94 -0.65
CA TRP A 75 5.00 11.81 -1.56
C TRP A 75 3.54 11.62 -2.00
N ALA A 76 2.68 12.62 -1.76
CA ALA A 76 1.27 12.55 -2.12
C ALA A 76 1.07 12.30 -3.62
N GLY A 77 1.91 12.92 -4.47
CA GLY A 77 1.82 12.87 -5.94
C GLY A 77 2.40 11.63 -6.62
N LEU A 78 2.92 10.64 -5.88
CA LEU A 78 3.30 9.36 -6.48
C LEU A 78 2.07 8.67 -7.11
N ASP A 79 2.26 7.91 -8.18
CA ASP A 79 1.20 7.05 -8.70
C ASP A 79 0.94 5.85 -7.76
N TRP A 80 -0.17 5.13 -7.99
CA TRP A 80 -0.59 4.06 -7.09
C TRP A 80 0.31 2.81 -7.16
N GLU A 81 0.96 2.55 -8.29
CA GLU A 81 1.90 1.43 -8.46
C GLU A 81 3.19 1.71 -7.68
N GLN A 82 3.70 2.95 -7.75
CA GLN A 82 4.85 3.41 -6.95
C GLN A 82 4.60 3.35 -5.44
N LYS A 83 3.34 3.48 -5.02
CA LYS A 83 2.92 3.34 -3.62
C LYS A 83 2.81 1.87 -3.17
N GLY A 84 2.93 0.93 -4.10
CA GLY A 84 2.81 -0.51 -3.85
C GLY A 84 1.39 -0.97 -3.57
N LEU A 85 0.39 -0.25 -4.08
CA LEU A 85 -1.02 -0.63 -3.95
C LEU A 85 -1.38 -1.67 -5.02
N SER A 86 -2.26 -2.61 -4.70
CA SER A 86 -3.02 -3.33 -5.73
C SER A 86 -4.08 -2.41 -6.36
N ASN A 87 -4.62 -2.77 -7.52
CA ASN A 87 -5.74 -2.05 -8.14
C ASN A 87 -6.92 -1.93 -7.17
N GLN A 88 -7.28 -3.04 -6.52
CA GLN A 88 -8.40 -3.05 -5.58
C GLN A 88 -8.10 -2.19 -4.33
N GLN A 89 -6.86 -2.18 -3.84
CA GLN A 89 -6.46 -1.29 -2.74
C GLN A 89 -6.51 0.19 -3.15
N TYR A 90 -6.13 0.51 -4.39
CA TYR A 90 -6.24 1.85 -4.94
C TYR A 90 -7.69 2.34 -4.99
N GLU A 91 -8.62 1.52 -5.49
CA GLU A 91 -10.06 1.86 -5.52
C GLU A 91 -10.64 2.12 -4.12
N LEU A 92 -10.25 1.29 -3.13
CA LEU A 92 -10.63 1.50 -1.74
C LEU A 92 -10.05 2.81 -1.20
N MET A 93 -8.77 3.09 -1.47
CA MET A 93 -8.10 4.31 -1.02
C MET A 93 -8.74 5.57 -1.60
N ASP A 94 -9.07 5.59 -2.90
CA ASP A 94 -9.69 6.75 -3.53
C ASP A 94 -11.05 7.08 -2.89
N THR A 95 -11.88 6.05 -2.67
CA THR A 95 -13.16 6.19 -1.96
C THR A 95 -12.98 6.76 -0.55
N ILE A 96 -11.99 6.25 0.21
CA ILE A 96 -11.69 6.72 1.57
C ILE A 96 -11.24 8.18 1.55
N ILE A 97 -10.40 8.59 0.59
CA ILE A 97 -9.93 9.97 0.46
C ILE A 97 -11.09 10.93 0.20
N GLN A 98 -12.05 10.57 -0.66
CA GLN A 98 -13.22 11.41 -0.90
C GLN A 98 -14.09 11.60 0.36
N ASN A 99 -14.30 10.53 1.12
CA ASN A 99 -15.00 10.61 2.40
C ASN A 99 -14.23 11.48 3.40
N ALA A 100 -12.91 11.29 3.51
CA ALA A 100 -12.05 12.05 4.41
C ALA A 100 -11.97 13.54 4.05
N ARG A 101 -12.03 13.89 2.75
CA ARG A 101 -12.12 15.29 2.30
C ARG A 101 -13.43 15.93 2.75
N THR A 102 -14.52 15.19 2.71
CA THR A 102 -15.82 15.66 3.21
C THR A 102 -15.79 15.83 4.74
N GLU A 103 -15.31 14.82 5.46
CA GLU A 103 -15.12 14.85 6.90
C GLU A 103 -14.24 16.02 7.35
N ARG A 104 -13.14 16.28 6.61
CA ARG A 104 -12.24 17.40 6.91
C ARG A 104 -12.95 18.74 6.81
N LYS A 105 -13.85 18.92 5.85
CA LYS A 105 -14.62 20.16 5.68
C LYS A 105 -15.60 20.39 6.83
N LEU A 106 -16.19 19.32 7.36
CA LEU A 106 -17.23 19.38 8.39
C LEU A 106 -16.65 19.41 9.81
N HIS A 107 -15.62 18.61 10.06
CA HIS A 107 -15.14 18.26 11.40
C HIS A 107 -13.62 18.42 11.57
N GLY A 108 -12.92 18.90 10.53
CA GLY A 108 -11.50 19.20 10.58
C GLY A 108 -10.58 18.01 10.32
N LEU A 109 -9.27 18.31 10.25
CA LEU A 109 -8.25 17.33 9.89
C LEU A 109 -8.14 16.13 10.86
N PRO A 110 -8.22 16.31 12.21
CA PRO A 110 -8.15 15.16 13.12
C PRO A 110 -9.28 14.15 12.90
N ALA A 111 -10.53 14.63 12.74
CA ALA A 111 -11.68 13.78 12.47
C ALA A 111 -11.52 13.00 11.16
N ALA A 112 -11.05 13.67 10.10
CA ALA A 112 -10.76 13.03 8.82
C ALA A 112 -9.69 11.93 8.92
N LYS A 113 -8.63 12.13 9.72
CA LYS A 113 -7.60 11.11 9.95
C LYS A 113 -8.16 9.89 10.69
N THR A 114 -8.99 10.12 11.71
CA THR A 114 -9.70 9.03 12.42
C THR A 114 -10.64 8.28 11.49
N LEU A 115 -11.36 8.98 10.61
CA LEU A 115 -12.20 8.36 9.60
C LEU A 115 -11.40 7.50 8.62
N ILE A 116 -10.23 7.98 8.16
CA ILE A 116 -9.33 7.20 7.31
C ILE A 116 -8.94 5.89 8.00
N ASP A 117 -8.51 5.95 9.27
CA ASP A 117 -8.10 4.75 10.00
C ASP A 117 -9.22 3.73 10.11
N ARG A 118 -10.41 4.19 10.51
CA ARG A 118 -11.58 3.32 10.63
C ARG A 118 -11.98 2.71 9.29
N GLN A 119 -12.17 3.53 8.25
CA GLN A 119 -12.60 3.03 6.95
C GLN A 119 -11.56 2.14 6.28
N SER A 120 -10.27 2.39 6.47
CA SER A 120 -9.20 1.52 5.96
C SER A 120 -9.34 0.12 6.56
N LYS A 121 -9.48 0.04 7.90
CA LYS A 121 -9.66 -1.25 8.58
C LYS A 121 -10.94 -1.96 8.14
N ASP A 122 -12.07 -1.27 8.18
CA ASP A 122 -13.38 -1.85 7.86
C ASP A 122 -13.39 -2.41 6.43
N ARG A 123 -12.91 -1.63 5.45
CA ARG A 123 -12.92 -2.01 4.03
C ARG A 123 -11.87 -3.07 3.67
N CYS A 124 -10.68 -2.99 4.24
CA CYS A 124 -9.66 -4.04 4.06
C CYS A 124 -10.13 -5.37 4.65
N THR A 125 -10.81 -5.33 5.81
CA THR A 125 -11.39 -6.54 6.41
C THR A 125 -12.48 -7.12 5.50
N ALA A 126 -13.40 -6.28 5.03
CA ALA A 126 -14.50 -6.70 4.16
C ALA A 126 -14.04 -7.29 2.82
N THR A 127 -12.84 -6.92 2.35
CA THR A 127 -12.26 -7.39 1.08
C THR A 127 -11.13 -8.42 1.28
N ASN A 128 -10.95 -8.96 2.49
CA ASN A 128 -9.88 -9.91 2.83
C ASN A 128 -8.46 -9.40 2.46
N GLY A 129 -8.24 -8.09 2.56
CA GLY A 129 -6.98 -7.41 2.28
C GLY A 129 -6.84 -6.88 0.86
N ALA A 130 -7.92 -6.92 0.06
CA ALA A 130 -7.94 -6.41 -1.31
C ALA A 130 -6.74 -6.92 -2.14
N THR A 131 -6.46 -8.22 -2.03
CA THR A 131 -5.28 -8.86 -2.63
C THR A 131 -5.40 -9.04 -4.14
N TRP A 132 -6.52 -8.63 -4.74
CA TRP A 132 -6.77 -8.83 -6.15
C TRP A 132 -6.03 -7.80 -7.01
N SER A 133 -5.28 -8.33 -7.97
CA SER A 133 -4.51 -7.66 -9.03
C SER A 133 -3.58 -6.52 -8.60
N SER A 134 -2.28 -6.78 -8.55
CA SER A 134 -1.40 -6.11 -9.51
C SER A 134 -1.27 -7.09 -10.69
N GLU A 135 -1.10 -6.66 -11.94
CA GLU A 135 -0.85 -7.59 -13.06
C GLU A 135 0.32 -8.59 -12.84
N ASN A 136 1.06 -8.49 -11.72
CA ASN A 136 2.22 -9.30 -11.35
C ASN A 136 2.02 -10.31 -10.20
N TRP A 137 0.84 -10.42 -9.57
CA TRP A 137 0.66 -11.36 -8.45
C TRP A 137 0.39 -12.80 -8.91
N ARG A 138 1.12 -13.78 -8.34
CA ARG A 138 0.83 -15.22 -8.44
C ARG A 138 0.74 -15.85 -7.04
N PRO A 139 -0.19 -16.78 -6.80
CA PRO A 139 -0.25 -17.50 -5.53
C PRO A 139 1.01 -18.37 -5.33
N PRO A 140 1.49 -18.54 -4.09
CA PRO A 140 2.53 -19.52 -3.78
C PRO A 140 2.03 -20.94 -4.13
N LYS A 141 2.95 -21.79 -4.63
CA LYS A 141 2.67 -23.20 -4.94
C LYS A 141 2.58 -24.05 -3.68
#